data_AF-A0A223V716-F1
#
_entry.id   AF-A0A223V716-F1
#
_cell.length_a   1.000
_cell.length_b   1.000
_cell.length_c   1.000
_cell.angle_alpha   90.00
_cell.angle_beta   90.00
_cell.angle_gamma   90.00
#
_symmetry.space_group_name_H-M   'P 1'
#
loop_
_entity.id
_entity.type
_entity.pdbx_description
1 polymer ?
#
loop_
_entity_poly.entity_id
_entity_poly.type
_entity_poly.pdbx_seq_one_letter_code
_entity_poly.pdbx_strand_id
1 'polypeptide(L)'
;MKRRSFIQKSSGAALGLSLLPNILMQEAEYSIAELMGKAPIELYGKDINLRKEAHDAFLDMKKAAYSDGIDLKIVSSFRDFSRQEGIFERKYITYTDEGMEPMAAIEKIIEYSTIPGTSRHHWGTDADIIDGYRNVEGDVLDPEKYGNGGPYEDFKLWMDENSETYGYHLVYTDDPKRRGFKYEPWHYSYAPLSIPMLEAYRGFNVIALLEKEEFFGAEHFTRAFLRSYIQNNILDINRSLL
;
A
#
# COMPACT_ATOMS: atom_id res chain seq x y z
N MET A 1 -39.01 -63.43 45.72
CA MET A 1 -37.81 -63.06 46.52
C MET A 1 -36.67 -62.67 45.59
N LYS A 2 -36.15 -61.45 45.75
CA LYS A 2 -34.81 -60.93 45.44
C LYS A 2 -34.21 -61.08 44.01
N ARG A 3 -34.25 -59.94 43.31
CA ARG A 3 -33.27 -59.32 42.39
C ARG A 3 -31.95 -60.07 42.16
N ARG A 4 -31.51 -60.08 40.89
CA ARG A 4 -30.22 -59.51 40.44
C ARG A 4 -30.19 -59.37 38.92
N SER A 5 -30.09 -58.12 38.47
CA SER A 5 -29.80 -57.74 37.09
C SER A 5 -28.34 -58.05 36.76
N PHE A 6 -28.09 -58.69 35.62
CA PHE A 6 -26.75 -58.84 35.07
C PHE A 6 -26.65 -57.97 33.81
N ILE A 7 -25.89 -56.88 33.92
CA ILE A 7 -25.37 -56.12 32.79
C ILE A 7 -24.10 -56.84 32.37
N GLN A 8 -23.92 -57.16 31.08
CA GLN A 8 -22.60 -57.12 30.45
C GLN A 8 -22.66 -57.20 28.91
N LYS A 9 -22.29 -56.05 28.31
CA LYS A 9 -21.40 -55.87 27.15
C LYS A 9 -21.92 -56.20 25.74
N SER A 10 -22.57 -55.21 25.14
CA SER A 10 -22.54 -55.02 23.68
C SER A 10 -21.38 -54.09 23.32
N SER A 11 -20.41 -54.61 22.58
CA SER A 11 -19.30 -53.86 21.99
C SER A 11 -19.86 -52.83 21.00
N GLY A 12 -19.68 -51.55 21.31
CA GLY A 12 -20.00 -50.46 20.40
C GLY A 12 -18.95 -50.38 19.28
N ALA A 13 -19.39 -50.59 18.03
CA ALA A 13 -18.64 -50.13 16.87
C ALA A 13 -18.81 -48.61 16.78
N ALA A 14 -17.83 -47.87 17.30
CA ALA A 14 -17.73 -46.44 17.05
C ALA A 14 -17.24 -46.26 15.61
N LEU A 15 -18.16 -45.92 14.70
CA LEU A 15 -17.81 -45.35 13.41
C LEU A 15 -17.15 -43.99 13.66
N GLY A 16 -15.82 -43.98 13.66
CA GLY A 16 -15.04 -42.76 13.66
C GLY A 16 -15.28 -42.03 12.34
N LEU A 17 -16.23 -41.10 12.34
CA LEU A 17 -16.29 -40.03 11.35
C LEU A 17 -15.03 -39.18 11.54
N SER A 18 -13.98 -39.52 10.80
CA SER A 18 -12.83 -38.64 10.63
C SER A 18 -13.32 -37.40 9.89
N LEU A 19 -13.63 -36.35 10.64
CA LEU A 19 -13.72 -35.00 10.10
C LEU A 19 -12.31 -34.63 9.66
N LEU A 20 -12.01 -34.87 8.39
CA LEU A 20 -10.87 -34.23 7.74
C LEU A 20 -11.12 -32.72 7.85
N PRO A 21 -10.19 -31.94 8.42
CA PRO A 21 -10.31 -30.49 8.33
C PRO A 21 -10.25 -30.16 6.85
N ASN A 22 -11.36 -29.63 6.31
CA ASN A 22 -11.33 -28.88 5.08
C ASN A 22 -10.45 -27.66 5.34
N ILE A 23 -9.14 -27.83 5.18
CA ILE A 23 -8.26 -26.73 4.87
C ILE A 23 -8.72 -26.31 3.47
N LEU A 24 -9.71 -25.43 3.43
CA LEU A 24 -9.89 -24.54 2.31
C LEU A 24 -8.53 -23.84 2.16
N MET A 25 -7.71 -24.31 1.20
CA MET A 25 -6.74 -23.44 0.58
C MET A 25 -7.58 -22.33 -0.04
N GLN A 26 -7.78 -21.26 0.72
CA GLN A 26 -8.23 -20.01 0.19
C GLN A 26 -7.12 -19.62 -0.80
N GLU A 27 -7.39 -19.81 -2.10
CA GLU A 27 -6.52 -19.24 -3.13
C GLU A 27 -6.33 -17.77 -2.75
N ALA A 28 -5.07 -17.33 -2.64
CA ALA A 28 -4.80 -15.95 -2.28
C ALA A 28 -5.57 -15.05 -3.24
N GLU A 29 -6.46 -14.22 -2.71
CA GLU A 29 -7.36 -13.34 -3.48
C GLU A 29 -6.57 -12.44 -4.44
N TYR A 30 -5.29 -12.20 -4.15
CA TYR A 30 -4.36 -11.39 -4.92
C TYR A 30 -3.12 -12.18 -5.33
N SER A 31 -2.78 -12.15 -6.61
CA SER A 31 -1.55 -12.78 -7.10
C SER A 31 -0.32 -11.92 -6.79
N ILE A 32 0.86 -12.54 -6.63
CA ILE A 32 2.09 -11.77 -6.44
C ILE A 32 2.44 -10.88 -7.65
N ALA A 33 2.09 -11.32 -8.87
CA ALA A 33 2.30 -10.51 -10.07
C ALA A 33 1.44 -9.23 -10.03
N GLU A 34 0.20 -9.33 -9.58
CA GLU A 34 -0.69 -8.19 -9.35
C GLU A 34 -0.16 -7.26 -8.25
N LEU A 35 0.24 -7.81 -7.10
CA LEU A 35 0.72 -7.00 -5.98
C LEU A 35 2.07 -6.30 -6.26
N MET A 36 2.88 -6.84 -7.18
CA MET A 36 4.09 -6.19 -7.69
C MET A 36 3.83 -5.30 -8.93
N GLY A 37 2.58 -5.10 -9.35
CA GLY A 37 2.23 -4.28 -10.51
C GLY A 37 2.67 -4.86 -11.86
N LYS A 38 2.95 -6.16 -11.91
CA LYS A 38 3.38 -6.92 -13.10
C LYS A 38 2.23 -7.61 -13.84
N ALA A 39 1.02 -7.54 -13.30
CA ALA A 39 -0.20 -8.03 -13.95
C ALA A 39 -1.15 -6.86 -14.23
N PRO A 40 -1.88 -6.89 -15.36
CA PRO A 40 -2.92 -5.91 -15.62
C PRO A 40 -4.04 -6.07 -14.58
N ILE A 41 -4.61 -4.95 -14.15
CA ILE A 41 -5.78 -4.90 -13.28
C ILE A 41 -6.84 -4.01 -13.90
N GLU A 42 -8.10 -4.25 -13.54
CA GLU A 42 -9.19 -3.39 -13.98
C GLU A 42 -9.22 -2.10 -13.16
N LEU A 43 -9.25 -0.97 -13.85
CA LEU A 43 -9.19 0.37 -13.27
C LEU A 43 -10.32 1.24 -13.80
N TYR A 44 -10.80 2.12 -12.95
CA TYR A 44 -12.00 2.91 -13.16
C TYR A 44 -11.67 4.41 -13.07
N GLY A 45 -12.34 5.19 -13.92
CA GLY A 45 -12.22 6.65 -14.00
C GLY A 45 -10.96 7.10 -14.75
N LYS A 46 -11.14 7.82 -15.86
CA LYS A 46 -10.01 8.46 -16.56
C LYS A 46 -9.35 9.46 -15.61
N ASP A 47 -8.02 9.42 -15.55
CA ASP A 47 -7.17 10.25 -14.67
C ASP A 47 -7.35 9.98 -13.15
N ILE A 48 -8.25 9.07 -12.76
CA ILE A 48 -8.39 8.54 -11.40
C ILE A 48 -7.70 7.19 -11.30
N ASN A 49 -7.96 6.25 -12.22
CA ASN A 49 -7.30 4.94 -12.33
C ASN A 49 -7.16 4.19 -10.99
N LEU A 50 -8.29 3.92 -10.34
CA LEU A 50 -8.36 3.13 -9.11
C LEU A 50 -9.24 1.88 -9.34
N ARG A 51 -9.11 0.87 -8.47
CA ARG A 51 -10.08 -0.24 -8.45
C ARG A 51 -11.48 0.28 -8.18
N LYS A 52 -12.49 -0.45 -8.62
CA LYS A 52 -13.89 -0.01 -8.58
C LYS A 52 -14.32 0.57 -7.22
N GLU A 53 -14.10 -0.16 -6.14
CA GLU A 53 -14.55 0.26 -4.80
C GLU A 53 -13.81 1.51 -4.32
N ALA A 54 -12.49 1.57 -4.53
CA ALA A 54 -11.69 2.74 -4.22
C ALA A 54 -12.13 3.95 -5.07
N HIS A 55 -12.32 3.76 -6.38
CA HIS A 55 -12.81 4.78 -7.29
C HIS A 55 -14.15 5.37 -6.85
N ASP A 56 -15.14 4.51 -6.56
CA ASP A 56 -16.48 4.95 -6.17
C ASP A 56 -16.43 5.71 -4.83
N ALA A 57 -15.67 5.21 -3.85
CA ALA A 57 -15.44 5.90 -2.59
C ALA A 57 -14.72 7.26 -2.77
N PHE A 58 -13.76 7.34 -3.71
CA PHE A 58 -13.08 8.59 -4.03
C PHE A 58 -14.04 9.61 -4.64
N LEU A 59 -14.99 9.19 -5.49
CA LEU A 59 -15.99 10.10 -6.06
C LEU A 59 -16.94 10.64 -4.99
N ASP A 60 -17.34 9.82 -4.02
CA ASP A 60 -18.15 10.25 -2.88
C ASP A 60 -17.38 11.24 -2.01
N MET A 61 -16.12 10.94 -1.68
CA MET A 61 -15.22 11.84 -0.94
C MET A 61 -15.01 13.16 -1.68
N LYS A 62 -14.75 13.10 -2.99
CA LYS A 62 -14.58 14.29 -3.85
C LYS A 62 -15.82 15.16 -3.88
N LYS A 63 -17.02 14.57 -3.92
CA LYS A 63 -18.28 15.32 -3.91
C LYS A 63 -18.51 16.03 -2.58
N ALA A 64 -18.17 15.39 -1.46
CA ALA A 64 -18.25 16.01 -0.14
C ALA A 64 -17.27 17.19 -0.02
N ALA A 65 -16.00 16.97 -0.33
CA ALA A 65 -14.98 18.02 -0.34
C ALA A 65 -15.37 19.23 -1.21
N TYR A 66 -15.94 18.97 -2.39
CA TYR A 66 -16.40 20.02 -3.29
C TYR A 66 -17.49 20.90 -2.66
N SER A 67 -18.37 20.30 -1.85
CA SER A 67 -19.43 21.03 -1.13
C SER A 67 -18.86 21.93 -0.04
N ASP A 68 -17.67 21.61 0.46
CA ASP A 68 -16.91 22.38 1.45
C ASP A 68 -15.87 23.31 0.81
N GLY A 69 -15.86 23.42 -0.52
CA GLY A 69 -15.01 24.36 -1.26
C GLY A 69 -13.63 23.83 -1.68
N ILE A 70 -13.37 22.53 -1.59
CA ILE A 70 -12.10 21.87 -1.96
C ILE A 70 -12.31 21.00 -3.21
N ASP A 71 -11.44 21.11 -4.23
CA ASP A 71 -11.50 20.23 -5.41
C ASP A 71 -10.46 19.10 -5.29
N LEU A 72 -10.85 17.93 -4.80
CA LEU A 72 -9.91 16.80 -4.73
C LEU A 72 -9.44 16.40 -6.14
N LYS A 73 -8.14 16.47 -6.37
CA LYS A 73 -7.49 16.11 -7.63
C LYS A 73 -6.40 15.08 -7.38
N ILE A 74 -6.44 14.00 -8.16
CA ILE A 74 -5.39 12.99 -8.17
C ILE A 74 -4.24 13.48 -9.04
N VAL A 75 -3.03 13.52 -8.46
CA VAL A 75 -1.77 13.77 -9.16
C VAL A 75 -1.22 12.46 -9.70
N SER A 76 -1.32 11.38 -8.92
CA SER A 76 -0.80 10.07 -9.24
C SER A 76 -1.62 8.99 -8.52
N SER A 77 -1.94 7.91 -9.22
CA SER A 77 -2.69 6.76 -8.71
C SER A 77 -2.05 5.48 -9.25
N PHE A 78 -2.78 4.56 -9.89
CA PHE A 78 -2.18 3.32 -10.36
C PHE A 78 -0.91 3.53 -11.19
N ARG A 79 0.13 2.78 -10.80
CA ARG A 79 1.38 2.65 -11.52
C ARG A 79 1.68 1.18 -11.64
N ASP A 80 1.91 0.70 -12.85
CA ASP A 80 2.44 -0.65 -13.06
C ASP A 80 3.93 -0.70 -12.68
N PHE A 81 4.50 -1.90 -12.74
CA PHE A 81 5.90 -2.17 -12.43
C PHE A 81 6.82 -1.32 -13.32
N SER A 82 6.60 -1.34 -14.64
CA SER A 82 7.45 -0.64 -15.62
C SER A 82 7.45 0.88 -15.44
N ARG A 83 6.30 1.48 -15.08
CA ARG A 83 6.24 2.90 -14.74
C ARG A 83 7.03 3.21 -13.46
N GLN A 84 6.94 2.35 -12.45
CA GLN A 84 7.70 2.54 -11.21
C GLN A 84 9.20 2.35 -11.43
N GLU A 85 9.60 1.37 -12.25
CA GLU A 85 10.97 1.13 -12.72
C GLU A 85 11.54 2.37 -13.39
N GLY A 86 10.86 2.93 -14.39
CA GLY A 86 11.32 4.16 -15.05
C GLY A 86 11.40 5.39 -14.13
N ILE A 87 10.62 5.45 -13.04
CA ILE A 87 10.77 6.49 -12.02
C ILE A 87 12.03 6.25 -11.18
N PHE A 88 12.24 5.00 -10.74
CA PHE A 88 13.38 4.61 -9.93
C PHE A 88 14.69 4.83 -10.69
N GLU A 89 14.82 4.24 -11.89
CA GLU A 89 16.02 4.30 -12.70
C GLU A 89 16.39 5.73 -13.08
N ARG A 90 15.41 6.55 -13.46
CA ARG A 90 15.66 7.98 -13.76
C ARG A 90 16.28 8.70 -12.57
N LYS A 91 15.72 8.52 -11.37
CA LYS A 91 16.26 9.15 -10.16
C LYS A 91 17.65 8.61 -9.82
N TYR A 92 17.83 7.29 -9.94
CA TYR A 92 19.12 6.63 -9.67
C TYR A 92 20.21 7.18 -10.58
N ILE A 93 20.00 7.16 -11.90
CA ILE A 93 20.92 7.70 -12.90
C ILE A 93 21.21 9.17 -12.61
N THR A 94 20.19 10.01 -12.39
CA THR A 94 20.39 11.43 -12.10
C THR A 94 21.29 11.64 -10.88
N TYR A 95 21.03 10.94 -9.77
CA TYR A 95 21.86 11.11 -8.58
C TYR A 95 23.28 10.57 -8.76
N THR A 96 23.46 9.45 -9.44
CA THR A 96 24.80 8.89 -9.68
C THR A 96 25.59 9.75 -10.67
N ASP A 97 24.94 10.32 -11.69
CA ASP A 97 25.56 11.26 -12.65
C ASP A 97 25.99 12.57 -11.96
N GLU A 98 25.27 12.97 -10.91
CA GLU A 98 25.66 14.08 -10.02
C GLU A 98 26.79 13.71 -9.03
N GLY A 99 27.29 12.47 -9.08
CA GLY A 99 28.41 11.99 -8.27
C GLY A 99 28.01 11.37 -6.93
N MET A 100 26.74 11.06 -6.72
CA MET A 100 26.28 10.36 -5.51
C MET A 100 26.68 8.88 -5.57
N GLU A 101 27.18 8.34 -4.46
CA GLU A 101 27.45 6.90 -4.34
C GLU A 101 26.15 6.08 -4.54
N PRO A 102 26.20 4.93 -5.23
CA PRO A 102 25.00 4.16 -5.59
C PRO A 102 24.03 3.88 -4.44
N MET A 103 24.54 3.42 -3.29
CA MET A 103 23.69 3.17 -2.12
C MET A 103 23.10 4.45 -1.53
N ALA A 104 23.83 5.56 -1.55
CA ALA A 104 23.31 6.85 -1.11
C ALA A 104 22.21 7.36 -2.05
N ALA A 105 22.33 7.11 -3.36
CA ALA A 105 21.29 7.41 -4.34
C ALA A 105 20.03 6.58 -4.06
N ILE A 106 20.17 5.27 -3.80
CA ILE A 106 19.05 4.40 -3.43
C ILE A 106 18.39 4.87 -2.13
N GLU A 107 19.17 5.16 -1.09
CA GLU A 107 18.67 5.68 0.19
C GLU A 107 17.89 6.98 0.01
N LYS A 108 18.40 7.90 -0.83
CA LYS A 108 17.71 9.15 -1.17
C LYS A 108 16.41 8.92 -1.96
N ILE A 109 16.38 7.94 -2.86
CA ILE A 109 15.16 7.59 -3.60
C ILE A 109 14.09 7.08 -2.64
N ILE A 110 14.45 6.19 -1.71
CA ILE A 110 13.51 5.57 -0.77
C ILE A 110 13.06 6.48 0.38
N GLU A 111 13.44 7.75 0.38
CA GLU A 111 12.83 8.76 1.23
C GLU A 111 11.38 9.07 0.80
N TYR A 112 11.10 9.08 -0.51
CA TYR A 112 9.80 9.46 -1.12
C TYR A 112 9.41 8.61 -2.35
N SER A 113 10.07 7.48 -2.58
CA SER A 113 9.80 6.62 -3.74
C SER A 113 10.11 5.17 -3.47
N THR A 114 9.30 4.29 -4.03
CA THR A 114 9.41 2.86 -3.77
C THR A 114 10.33 2.17 -4.78
N ILE A 115 10.96 1.09 -4.35
CA ILE A 115 11.56 0.09 -5.23
C ILE A 115 10.44 -0.49 -6.14
N PRO A 116 10.68 -0.69 -7.45
CA PRO A 116 9.73 -1.34 -8.34
C PRO A 116 9.25 -2.68 -7.80
N GLY A 117 7.94 -2.93 -7.87
CA GLY A 117 7.33 -4.13 -7.29
C GLY A 117 6.93 -4.00 -5.83
N THR A 118 7.24 -2.88 -5.16
CA THR A 118 6.87 -2.64 -3.76
C THR A 118 6.00 -1.40 -3.56
N SER A 119 5.58 -0.75 -4.64
CA SER A 119 4.71 0.43 -4.55
C SER A 119 3.29 0.03 -4.19
N ARG A 120 2.66 0.75 -3.25
CA ARG A 120 1.23 0.57 -2.98
C ARG A 120 0.35 1.05 -4.13
N HIS A 121 0.86 1.96 -4.98
CA HIS A 121 0.18 2.33 -6.23
C HIS A 121 -0.02 1.16 -7.19
N HIS A 122 0.75 0.07 -7.08
CA HIS A 122 0.51 -1.16 -7.84
C HIS A 122 -0.86 -1.77 -7.54
N TRP A 123 -1.42 -1.50 -6.36
CA TRP A 123 -2.65 -2.12 -5.91
C TRP A 123 -3.89 -1.42 -6.48
N GLY A 124 -3.75 -0.22 -7.04
CA GLY A 124 -4.90 0.57 -7.52
C GLY A 124 -5.81 1.04 -6.38
N THR A 125 -5.29 1.10 -5.16
CA THR A 125 -5.98 1.56 -3.95
C THR A 125 -5.43 2.88 -3.40
N ASP A 126 -4.25 3.29 -3.87
CA ASP A 126 -3.49 4.41 -3.33
C ASP A 126 -3.44 5.56 -4.36
N ALA A 127 -3.56 6.78 -3.86
CA ALA A 127 -3.52 7.99 -4.65
C ALA A 127 -2.81 9.13 -3.92
N ASP A 128 -2.04 9.90 -4.70
CA ASP A 128 -1.50 11.20 -4.31
C ASP A 128 -2.56 12.28 -4.65
N ILE A 129 -3.17 12.86 -3.62
CA ILE A 129 -4.33 13.75 -3.72
C ILE A 129 -3.93 15.17 -3.28
N ILE A 130 -4.36 16.17 -4.04
CA ILE A 130 -4.19 17.61 -3.75
C ILE A 130 -5.52 18.35 -3.91
N ASP A 131 -5.56 19.62 -3.50
CA ASP A 131 -6.63 20.55 -3.88
C ASP A 131 -6.34 21.23 -5.23
N GLY A 132 -7.19 20.93 -6.22
CA GLY A 132 -7.12 21.42 -7.59
C GLY A 132 -7.40 22.91 -7.75
N TYR A 133 -8.00 23.58 -6.75
CA TYR A 133 -8.18 25.02 -6.78
C TYR A 133 -6.91 25.81 -6.45
N ARG A 134 -5.92 25.16 -5.85
CA ARG A 134 -4.68 25.82 -5.45
C ARG A 134 -3.73 25.89 -6.64
N ASN A 135 -3.31 27.12 -6.97
CA ASN A 135 -2.23 27.34 -7.91
C ASN A 135 -0.92 27.39 -7.14
N VAL A 136 -0.06 26.39 -7.37
CA VAL A 136 1.18 26.18 -6.61
C VAL A 136 2.36 26.17 -7.57
N GLU A 137 3.40 26.93 -7.24
CA GLU A 137 4.67 26.91 -7.97
C GLU A 137 5.56 25.74 -7.52
N GLY A 138 6.33 25.17 -8.45
CA GLY A 138 7.26 24.07 -8.16
C GLY A 138 6.55 22.73 -7.95
N ASP A 139 7.11 21.88 -7.08
CA ASP A 139 6.58 20.54 -6.83
C ASP A 139 5.28 20.59 -6.01
N VAL A 140 4.19 20.06 -6.55
CA VAL A 140 2.89 20.04 -5.85
C VAL A 140 2.85 19.03 -4.69
N LEU A 141 3.79 18.07 -4.65
CA LEU A 141 3.90 17.05 -3.61
C LEU A 141 5.06 17.37 -2.66
N ASP A 142 4.92 18.49 -1.94
CA ASP A 142 5.90 18.99 -0.98
C ASP A 142 5.24 19.18 0.40
N PRO A 143 5.74 18.53 1.47
CA PRO A 143 5.07 18.52 2.76
C PRO A 143 5.00 19.92 3.40
N GLU A 144 5.92 20.82 3.07
CA GLU A 144 5.92 22.20 3.59
C GLU A 144 4.68 22.98 3.16
N LYS A 145 4.01 22.54 2.07
CA LYS A 145 2.82 23.20 1.52
C LYS A 145 1.52 22.87 2.24
N TYR A 146 1.53 21.89 3.13
CA TYR A 146 0.35 21.41 3.87
C TYR A 146 0.32 21.90 5.33
N GLY A 147 1.38 22.58 5.78
CA GLY A 147 1.46 23.17 7.11
C GLY A 147 0.76 24.52 7.21
N ASN A 148 0.77 25.10 8.42
CA ASN A 148 0.14 26.39 8.73
C ASN A 148 0.65 27.52 7.82
N GLY A 149 -0.27 28.20 7.13
CA GLY A 149 0.00 29.25 6.14
C GLY A 149 0.37 28.71 4.75
N GLY A 150 0.40 27.39 4.56
CA GLY A 150 0.67 26.73 3.28
C GLY A 150 -0.56 26.70 2.37
N PRO A 151 -0.37 26.57 1.04
CA PRO A 151 -1.48 26.59 0.08
C PRO A 151 -2.47 25.41 0.24
N TYR A 152 -2.05 24.29 0.84
CA TYR A 152 -2.88 23.11 1.07
C TYR A 152 -3.30 22.94 2.55
N GLU A 153 -3.18 23.97 3.38
CA GLU A 153 -3.52 23.88 4.81
C GLU A 153 -4.98 23.45 5.02
N ASP A 154 -5.93 24.11 4.36
CA ASP A 154 -7.37 23.82 4.49
C ASP A 154 -7.74 22.47 3.90
N PHE A 155 -7.15 22.11 2.75
CA PHE A 155 -7.23 20.76 2.19
C PHE A 155 -6.79 19.72 3.21
N LYS A 156 -5.64 19.94 3.87
CA LYS A 156 -5.08 18.98 4.81
C LYS A 156 -5.97 18.82 6.04
N LEU A 157 -6.45 19.92 6.60
CA LEU A 157 -7.40 19.90 7.72
C LEU A 157 -8.68 19.12 7.34
N TRP A 158 -9.22 19.37 6.16
CA TRP A 158 -10.40 18.65 5.69
C TRP A 158 -10.14 17.16 5.53
N MET A 159 -9.00 16.77 4.93
CA MET A 159 -8.64 15.36 4.76
C MET A 159 -8.44 14.66 6.11
N ASP A 160 -7.84 15.31 7.10
CA ASP A 160 -7.66 14.75 8.45
C ASP A 160 -8.98 14.50 9.17
N GLU A 161 -9.98 15.35 8.94
CA GLU A 161 -11.29 15.23 9.57
C GLU A 161 -12.21 14.22 8.84
N ASN A 162 -12.08 14.10 7.50
CA ASN A 162 -13.11 13.46 6.68
C ASN A 162 -12.66 12.21 5.92
N SER A 163 -11.39 12.10 5.52
CA SER A 163 -10.96 11.07 4.55
C SER A 163 -11.27 9.62 5.01
N GLU A 164 -11.08 9.34 6.30
CA GLU A 164 -11.32 8.01 6.87
C GLU A 164 -12.80 7.59 6.80
N THR A 165 -13.75 8.54 6.79
CA THR A 165 -15.19 8.23 6.65
C THR A 165 -15.53 7.63 5.29
N TYR A 166 -14.69 7.87 4.29
CA TYR A 166 -14.75 7.29 2.95
C TYR A 166 -13.76 6.12 2.78
N GLY A 167 -13.15 5.65 3.87
CA GLY A 167 -12.18 4.55 3.86
C GLY A 167 -10.79 4.92 3.35
N TYR A 168 -10.49 6.20 3.12
CA TYR A 168 -9.16 6.66 2.73
C TYR A 168 -8.35 7.05 3.96
N HIS A 169 -7.18 6.43 4.13
CA HIS A 169 -6.28 6.73 5.23
C HIS A 169 -4.95 7.24 4.72
N LEU A 170 -4.42 8.27 5.39
CA LEU A 170 -3.08 8.76 5.17
C LEU A 170 -2.07 7.65 5.48
N VAL A 171 -1.21 7.28 4.53
CA VAL A 171 -0.29 6.14 4.69
C VAL A 171 0.96 6.53 5.46
N TYR A 172 1.59 7.64 5.07
CA TYR A 172 2.87 8.08 5.62
C TYR A 172 2.66 9.31 6.49
N THR A 173 2.39 9.07 7.78
CA THR A 173 2.06 10.11 8.78
C THR A 173 3.30 10.88 9.26
N ASP A 174 3.07 12.04 9.89
CA ASP A 174 4.13 12.87 10.51
C ASP A 174 4.51 12.38 11.93
N ASP A 175 4.47 11.06 12.16
CA ASP A 175 4.95 10.50 13.43
C ASP A 175 6.49 10.46 13.42
N PRO A 176 7.18 11.20 14.30
CA PRO A 176 8.64 11.25 14.34
C PRO A 176 9.30 9.91 14.70
N LYS A 177 8.54 8.90 15.10
CA LYS A 177 9.03 7.54 15.35
C LYS A 177 9.08 6.67 14.10
N ARG A 178 8.43 7.08 13.01
CA ARG A 178 8.51 6.39 11.72
C ARG A 178 9.91 6.50 11.15
N ARG A 179 10.38 5.42 10.52
CA ARG A 179 11.73 5.28 9.96
C ARG A 179 11.76 5.12 8.44
N GLY A 180 10.60 4.84 7.85
CA GLY A 180 10.44 4.58 6.42
C GLY A 180 10.41 5.82 5.55
N PHE A 181 9.50 5.80 4.58
CA PHE A 181 9.18 6.98 3.79
C PHE A 181 8.89 8.18 4.70
N LYS A 182 9.30 9.36 4.24
CA LYS A 182 9.05 10.61 4.94
C LYS A 182 7.54 10.91 4.98
N TYR A 183 7.16 11.95 5.71
CA TYR A 183 5.78 12.42 5.76
C TYR A 183 5.29 12.80 4.35
N GLU A 184 4.19 12.19 3.91
CA GLU A 184 3.56 12.45 2.61
C GLU A 184 2.08 12.82 2.82
N PRO A 185 1.77 14.09 3.14
CA PRO A 185 0.40 14.54 3.44
C PRO A 185 -0.62 14.39 2.29
N TRP A 186 -0.16 14.01 1.09
CA TRP A 186 -0.97 13.77 -0.09
C TRP A 186 -1.31 12.29 -0.30
N HIS A 187 -0.62 11.35 0.35
CA HIS A 187 -0.66 9.94 -0.03
C HIS A 187 -1.68 9.15 0.79
N TYR A 188 -2.84 8.88 0.18
CA TYR A 188 -3.96 8.20 0.82
C TYR A 188 -4.24 6.84 0.18
N SER A 189 -4.56 5.86 1.02
CA SER A 189 -4.87 4.48 0.64
C SER A 189 -6.29 4.12 1.03
N TYR A 190 -7.03 3.49 0.12
CA TYR A 190 -8.33 2.92 0.43
C TYR A 190 -8.17 1.65 1.29
N ALA A 191 -8.42 1.77 2.59
CA ALA A 191 -8.18 0.73 3.60
C ALA A 191 -8.91 -0.60 3.33
N PRO A 192 -10.22 -0.61 2.94
CA PRO A 192 -10.95 -1.86 2.78
C PRO A 192 -10.31 -2.86 1.81
N LEU A 193 -9.64 -2.37 0.76
CA LEU A 193 -8.90 -3.21 -0.18
C LEU A 193 -7.42 -3.34 0.17
N SER A 194 -6.79 -2.25 0.62
CA SER A 194 -5.33 -2.24 0.79
C SER A 194 -4.82 -3.05 2.00
N ILE A 195 -5.63 -3.21 3.05
CA ILE A 195 -5.29 -4.04 4.22
C ILE A 195 -5.15 -5.53 3.83
N PRO A 196 -6.17 -6.19 3.24
CA PRO A 196 -6.04 -7.58 2.83
C PRO A 196 -4.97 -7.78 1.73
N MET A 197 -4.75 -6.79 0.87
CA MET A 197 -3.64 -6.83 -0.11
C MET A 197 -2.27 -6.79 0.56
N LEU A 198 -2.07 -5.95 1.59
CA LEU A 198 -0.82 -5.94 2.37
C LEU A 198 -0.62 -7.27 3.11
N GLU A 199 -1.68 -7.85 3.68
CA GLU A 199 -1.62 -9.17 4.32
C GLU A 199 -1.18 -10.25 3.32
N ALA A 200 -1.80 -10.29 2.13
CA ALA A 200 -1.41 -11.20 1.07
C ALA A 200 0.04 -10.97 0.63
N TYR A 201 0.46 -9.71 0.44
CA TYR A 201 1.81 -9.35 0.03
C TYR A 201 2.87 -9.84 1.03
N ARG A 202 2.58 -9.74 2.33
CA ARG A 202 3.45 -10.23 3.43
C ARG A 202 3.59 -11.76 3.45
N GLY A 203 2.66 -12.48 2.83
CA GLY A 203 2.73 -13.94 2.67
C GLY A 203 3.77 -14.42 1.66
N PHE A 204 4.26 -13.52 0.78
CA PHE A 204 5.25 -13.86 -0.24
C PHE A 204 6.68 -13.59 0.21
N ASN A 205 7.65 -14.32 -0.36
CA ASN A 205 9.07 -14.06 -0.15
C ASN A 205 9.55 -12.92 -1.06
N VAL A 206 9.12 -11.70 -0.75
CA VAL A 206 9.42 -10.48 -1.51
C VAL A 206 10.92 -10.26 -1.69
N ILE A 207 11.74 -10.58 -0.68
CA ILE A 207 13.20 -10.46 -0.78
C ILE A 207 13.74 -11.30 -1.95
N ALA A 208 13.32 -12.57 -2.04
CA ALA A 208 13.78 -13.46 -3.10
C ALA A 208 13.23 -13.10 -4.49
N LEU A 209 12.18 -12.28 -4.56
CA LEU A 209 11.64 -11.74 -5.81
C LEU A 209 12.46 -10.51 -6.24
N LEU A 210 12.70 -9.57 -5.32
CA LEU A 210 13.52 -8.39 -5.56
C LEU A 210 14.97 -8.73 -5.91
N GLU A 211 15.55 -9.79 -5.33
CA GLU A 211 16.89 -10.30 -5.68
C GLU A 211 17.00 -10.79 -7.14
N LYS A 212 15.87 -10.97 -7.87
CA LYS A 212 15.84 -11.44 -9.26
C LYS A 212 15.48 -10.33 -10.26
N GLU A 213 15.20 -9.13 -9.79
CA GLU A 213 14.85 -8.02 -10.66
C GLU A 213 16.11 -7.45 -11.34
N GLU A 214 15.96 -7.04 -12.60
CA GLU A 214 17.06 -6.53 -13.42
C GLU A 214 16.72 -5.12 -13.91
N PHE A 215 17.13 -4.10 -13.14
CA PHE A 215 17.04 -2.68 -13.48
C PHE A 215 18.17 -1.91 -12.79
N PHE A 216 18.48 -0.69 -13.22
CA PHE A 216 19.59 0.08 -12.65
C PHE A 216 19.43 0.32 -11.14
N GLY A 217 20.45 -0.05 -10.37
CA GLY A 217 20.48 0.05 -8.91
C GLY A 217 20.08 -1.25 -8.20
N ALA A 218 19.41 -2.19 -8.89
CA ALA A 218 19.01 -3.47 -8.29
C ALA A 218 20.20 -4.34 -7.90
N GLU A 219 21.36 -4.18 -8.56
CA GLU A 219 22.61 -4.88 -8.25
C GLU A 219 23.12 -4.61 -6.83
N HIS A 220 22.65 -3.53 -6.18
CA HIS A 220 23.02 -3.16 -4.82
C HIS A 220 22.07 -3.72 -3.74
N PHE A 221 21.00 -4.42 -4.12
CA PHE A 221 20.01 -4.95 -3.19
C PHE A 221 20.50 -6.18 -2.42
N THR A 222 21.29 -5.92 -1.38
CA THR A 222 21.67 -6.97 -0.44
C THR A 222 20.46 -7.44 0.38
N ARG A 223 20.46 -8.70 0.80
CA ARG A 223 19.44 -9.24 1.70
C ARG A 223 19.29 -8.45 3.01
N ALA A 224 20.38 -7.91 3.54
CA ALA A 224 20.36 -7.08 4.74
C ALA A 224 19.62 -5.76 4.50
N PHE A 225 19.93 -5.10 3.38
CA PHE A 225 19.23 -3.89 2.93
C PHE A 225 17.74 -4.16 2.74
N LEU A 226 17.37 -5.19 1.96
CA LEU A 226 15.97 -5.52 1.67
C LEU A 226 15.15 -5.84 2.92
N ARG A 227 15.73 -6.51 3.93
CA ARG A 227 15.07 -6.72 5.23
C ARG A 227 14.77 -5.40 5.95
N SER A 228 15.75 -4.49 5.96
CA SER A 228 15.58 -3.16 6.55
C SER A 228 14.51 -2.36 5.80
N TYR A 229 14.56 -2.36 4.46
CA TYR A 229 13.61 -1.70 3.60
C TYR A 229 12.18 -2.22 3.79
N ILE A 230 11.96 -3.54 3.86
CA ILE A 230 10.62 -4.08 4.13
C ILE A 230 10.12 -3.62 5.51
N GLN A 231 10.95 -3.74 6.55
CA GLN A 231 10.54 -3.35 7.90
C GLN A 231 10.27 -1.86 8.03
N ASN A 232 11.09 -1.02 7.41
CA ASN A 232 11.05 0.43 7.61
C ASN A 232 10.16 1.10 6.56
N ASN A 233 10.24 0.75 5.27
CA ASN A 233 9.52 1.46 4.22
C ASN A 233 8.15 0.84 3.91
N ILE A 234 8.03 -0.49 3.98
CA ILE A 234 6.78 -1.18 3.62
C ILE A 234 5.85 -1.35 4.83
N LEU A 235 6.40 -1.69 6.00
CA LEU A 235 5.63 -2.02 7.19
C LEU A 235 5.52 -0.89 8.22
N ASP A 236 6.39 0.14 8.16
CA ASP A 236 6.27 1.32 9.00
C ASP A 236 5.35 2.33 8.30
N ILE A 237 4.05 2.04 8.30
CA ILE A 237 2.95 2.87 7.76
C ILE A 237 1.96 3.23 8.87
N ASN A 238 0.94 4.02 8.56
CA ASN A 238 -0.18 4.26 9.47
C ASN A 238 -0.73 2.93 9.99
N ARG A 239 -0.84 2.78 11.32
CA ARG A 239 -1.27 1.53 11.96
C ARG A 239 -2.69 1.12 11.62
N SER A 240 -3.53 2.06 11.20
CA SER A 240 -4.88 1.76 10.71
C SER A 240 -4.88 0.95 9.40
N LEU A 241 -3.73 0.82 8.73
CA LEU A 241 -3.54 0.09 7.47
C LEU A 241 -2.77 -1.23 7.62
N LEU A 242 -2.51 -1.70 8.86
CA LEU A 242 -1.68 -2.87 9.16
C LEU A 242 -2.46 -4.12 9.61
#